data_AF-A0A2S2NDB5-F1
#
_entry.id   AF-A0A2S2NDB5-F1
#
_cell.length_a   1.000
_cell.length_b   1.000
_cell.length_c   1.000
_cell.angle_alpha   90.00
_cell.angle_beta   90.00
_cell.angle_gamma   90.00
#
_symmetry.space_group_name_H-M   'P 1'
#
loop_
_entity.id
_entity.type
_entity.pdbx_description
1 polymer ?
#
loop_
_entity_poly.entity_id
_entity_poly.type
_entity_poly.pdbx_seq_one_letter_code
_entity_poly.pdbx_strand_id
1 'polypeptide(L)'
;MDSRMLPARFTETNIGDMFIVRNAGNLIPHSQHFLDEYTTCEPAALELGCVHNDIRHVIVCGHSDCKAMNLLHLLRDTEFASINNRRMSPLRSWLCTHAISSLEKYQQLEAAGFDTPLIFQAETPLRRIIAYIDPEDKFSVTDKLSQVNTLQQMQNIASYGFLRKRLEAYDLHIHALWFDIYTGDIYYFSRQSKKFVEINEDNVDKLVEEVSKYYC
;
A
#
# COMPACT_ATOMS: atom_id res chain seq x y z
N MET A 1 8.06 9.64 9.42
CA MET A 1 7.19 8.50 9.77
C MET A 1 6.04 8.98 10.60
N ASP A 2 4.84 8.46 10.39
CA ASP A 2 3.72 8.76 11.28
C ASP A 2 3.92 8.02 12.60
N SER A 3 4.10 8.74 13.70
CA SER A 3 4.35 8.18 15.03
C SER A 3 3.10 7.56 15.67
N ARG A 4 1.91 7.84 15.14
CA ARG A 4 0.63 7.27 15.60
C ARG A 4 0.48 5.81 15.17
N MET A 5 1.21 5.39 14.13
CA MET A 5 1.18 4.03 13.62
C MET A 5 2.20 3.14 14.34
N LEU A 6 1.71 2.11 15.02
CA LEU A 6 2.53 1.06 15.63
C LEU A 6 1.88 -0.32 15.43
N PRO A 7 2.12 -0.98 14.27
CA PRO A 7 1.49 -2.25 13.91
C PRO A 7 1.49 -3.29 15.01
N ALA A 8 2.67 -3.56 15.57
CA ALA A 8 2.81 -4.59 16.59
C ALA A 8 1.91 -4.40 17.83
N ARG A 9 1.55 -3.15 18.15
CA ARG A 9 0.69 -2.86 19.29
C ARG A 9 -0.77 -3.17 19.01
N PHE A 10 -1.29 -2.77 17.84
CA PHE A 10 -2.71 -2.98 17.52
C PHE A 10 -3.00 -4.37 16.94
N THR A 11 -1.97 -5.11 16.52
CA THR A 11 -2.09 -6.55 16.19
C THR A 11 -1.73 -7.46 17.36
N GLU A 12 -1.40 -6.90 18.53
CA GLU A 12 -0.96 -7.64 19.72
C GLU A 12 0.14 -8.68 19.45
N THR A 13 1.11 -8.34 18.61
CA THR A 13 2.18 -9.28 18.23
C THR A 13 3.36 -9.23 19.20
N ASN A 14 4.06 -10.36 19.31
CA ASN A 14 5.25 -10.50 20.14
C ASN A 14 6.52 -10.09 19.39
N ILE A 15 7.60 -9.92 20.15
CA ILE A 15 8.93 -9.69 19.60
C ILE A 15 9.31 -10.89 18.72
N GLY A 16 9.67 -10.62 17.48
CA GLY A 16 10.04 -11.63 16.49
C GLY A 16 8.92 -12.03 15.54
N ASP A 17 7.66 -11.71 15.85
CA ASP A 17 6.50 -12.07 14.99
C ASP A 17 6.43 -11.23 13.72
N MET A 18 7.02 -10.02 13.72
CA MET A 18 6.93 -9.08 12.61
C MET A 18 8.29 -8.53 12.19
N PHE A 19 8.54 -8.56 10.88
CA PHE A 19 9.57 -7.76 10.24
C PHE A 19 8.95 -6.43 9.78
N ILE A 20 9.34 -5.30 10.37
CA ILE A 20 8.67 -4.01 10.17
C ILE A 20 9.56 -3.03 9.39
N VAL A 21 9.05 -2.55 8.26
CA VAL A 21 9.64 -1.46 7.47
C VAL A 21 8.77 -0.22 7.57
N ARG A 22 9.40 0.94 7.71
CA ARG A 22 8.73 2.23 7.92
C ARG A 22 9.39 3.33 7.09
N ASN A 23 8.67 3.87 6.11
CA ASN A 23 9.01 5.11 5.40
C ASN A 23 7.82 6.08 5.26
N ALA A 24 8.07 7.31 4.79
CA ALA A 24 7.04 8.32 4.62
C ALA A 24 6.02 7.89 3.55
N GLY A 25 4.77 7.66 3.97
CA GLY A 25 3.68 7.25 3.09
C GLY A 25 3.64 5.75 2.79
N ASN A 26 4.33 4.93 3.59
CA ASN A 26 4.33 3.46 3.48
C ASN A 26 4.58 2.97 2.04
N LEU A 27 5.46 3.68 1.32
CA LEU A 27 5.76 3.47 -0.09
C LEU A 27 6.73 2.32 -0.27
N ILE A 28 6.58 1.59 -1.37
CA ILE A 28 7.57 0.66 -1.87
C ILE A 28 7.84 1.12 -3.29
N PRO A 29 9.07 1.56 -3.63
CA PRO A 29 9.40 1.91 -5.00
C PRO A 29 9.02 0.80 -5.98
N HIS A 30 8.61 1.16 -7.19
CA HIS A 30 8.41 0.15 -8.24
C HIS A 30 9.77 -0.45 -8.64
N SER A 31 9.80 -1.71 -9.06
CA SER A 31 11.05 -2.42 -9.42
C SER A 31 11.86 -1.71 -10.51
N GLN A 32 11.22 -0.95 -11.39
CA GLN A 32 11.89 -0.10 -12.39
C GLN A 32 12.85 0.95 -11.78
N HIS A 33 12.67 1.32 -10.50
CA HIS A 33 13.55 2.24 -9.77
C HIS A 33 14.68 1.53 -9.04
N PHE A 34 14.70 0.19 -9.04
CA PHE A 34 15.80 -0.61 -8.50
C PHE A 34 16.88 -0.74 -9.58
N LEU A 35 17.93 0.08 -9.44
CA LEU A 35 19.11 0.10 -10.30
C LEU A 35 20.35 -0.02 -9.42
N ASP A 36 21.44 -0.61 -9.93
CA ASP A 36 22.66 -0.90 -9.14
C ASP A 36 23.18 0.31 -8.35
N GLU A 37 23.10 1.51 -8.93
CA GLU A 37 23.57 2.76 -8.31
C GLU A 37 22.54 3.43 -7.38
N TYR A 38 21.28 2.99 -7.44
CA TYR A 38 20.14 3.59 -6.74
C TYR A 38 19.27 2.50 -6.11
N THR A 39 19.65 2.06 -4.91
CA THR A 39 18.87 1.13 -4.10
C THR A 39 18.29 1.82 -2.88
N THR A 40 17.03 1.51 -2.54
CA THR A 40 16.38 1.97 -1.30
C THR A 40 16.29 0.82 -0.30
N CYS A 41 15.90 1.11 0.95
CA CYS A 41 15.87 0.09 2.01
C CYS A 41 14.70 -0.90 1.86
N GLU A 42 13.61 -0.52 1.20
CA GLU A 42 12.39 -1.33 1.13
C GLU A 42 12.57 -2.62 0.31
N PRO A 43 13.18 -2.60 -0.90
CA PRO A 43 13.42 -3.83 -1.65
C PRO A 43 14.41 -4.76 -0.94
N ALA A 44 15.45 -4.21 -0.32
CA ALA A 44 16.41 -4.99 0.48
C ALA A 44 15.73 -5.65 1.69
N ALA A 45 14.80 -4.96 2.35
CA ALA A 45 14.01 -5.52 3.44
C ALA A 45 13.03 -6.60 2.95
N LEU A 46 12.42 -6.43 1.77
CA LEU A 46 11.59 -7.47 1.15
C LEU A 46 12.41 -8.71 0.81
N GLU A 47 13.61 -8.55 0.27
CA GLU A 47 14.51 -9.67 -0.03
C GLU A 47 14.98 -10.36 1.26
N LEU A 48 15.44 -9.61 2.26
CA LEU A 48 15.84 -10.17 3.55
C LEU A 48 14.69 -10.91 4.24
N GLY A 49 13.50 -10.32 4.28
CA GLY A 49 12.34 -10.92 4.93
C GLY A 49 11.80 -12.12 4.16
N CYS A 50 11.51 -11.95 2.88
CA CYS A 50 10.82 -12.96 2.09
C CYS A 50 11.79 -14.01 1.54
N VAL A 51 12.98 -13.64 1.06
CA VAL A 51 13.89 -14.62 0.42
C VAL A 51 14.76 -15.32 1.47
N HIS A 52 15.32 -14.57 2.41
CA HIS A 52 16.28 -15.13 3.37
C HIS A 52 15.65 -15.66 4.66
N ASN A 53 14.53 -15.09 5.11
CA ASN A 53 13.83 -15.49 6.34
C ASN A 53 12.49 -16.20 6.11
N ASP A 54 12.19 -16.55 4.86
CA ASP A 54 11.01 -17.32 4.45
C ASP A 54 9.66 -16.74 4.92
N ILE A 55 9.56 -15.41 5.07
CA ILE A 55 8.29 -14.76 5.39
C ILE A 55 7.32 -14.98 4.22
N ARG A 56 6.11 -15.48 4.53
CA ARG A 56 5.05 -15.76 3.54
C ARG A 56 3.98 -14.68 3.43
N HIS A 57 3.88 -13.77 4.40
CA HIS A 57 2.86 -12.73 4.43
C HIS A 57 3.49 -11.35 4.48
N VAL A 58 3.21 -10.52 3.48
CA VAL A 58 3.59 -9.11 3.41
C VAL A 58 2.31 -8.28 3.54
N ILE A 59 2.31 -7.32 4.46
CA ILE A 59 1.18 -6.42 4.68
C ILE A 59 1.62 -5.00 4.38
N VAL A 60 0.96 -4.33 3.42
CA VAL A 60 1.05 -2.87 3.29
C VAL A 60 0.02 -2.25 4.23
N CYS A 61 0.46 -1.42 5.16
CA CYS A 61 -0.40 -0.74 6.11
C CYS A 61 -0.47 0.76 5.79
N GLY A 62 -1.59 1.19 5.22
CA GLY A 62 -1.94 2.61 5.08
C GLY A 62 -2.75 3.11 6.26
N HIS A 63 -3.05 4.41 6.28
CA HIS A 63 -3.85 5.00 7.37
C HIS A 63 -4.51 6.33 6.98
N SER A 64 -5.51 6.76 7.76
CA SER A 64 -6.11 8.10 7.65
C SER A 64 -5.17 9.21 8.14
N ASP A 65 -5.39 10.43 7.65
CA ASP A 65 -4.57 11.62 7.91
C ASP A 65 -3.07 11.41 7.69
N CYS A 66 -2.72 10.65 6.64
CA CYS A 66 -1.34 10.42 6.28
C CYS A 66 -0.71 11.72 5.74
N LYS A 67 0.19 12.33 6.53
CA LYS A 67 0.84 13.60 6.14
C LYS A 67 1.61 13.51 4.83
N ALA A 68 2.12 12.33 4.48
CA ALA A 68 2.74 12.08 3.19
C ALA A 68 1.70 12.13 2.04
N MET A 69 0.52 11.55 2.23
CA MET A 69 -0.57 11.60 1.26
C MET A 69 -1.19 12.99 1.15
N ASN A 70 -1.28 13.73 2.27
CA ASN A 70 -1.72 15.12 2.26
C ASN A 70 -0.77 15.98 1.40
N LEU A 71 0.55 15.80 1.56
CA LEU A 71 1.53 16.47 0.73
C LEU A 71 1.48 15.99 -0.73
N LEU A 72 1.30 14.69 -0.97
CA LEU A 72 1.16 14.14 -2.32
C LEU A 72 -0.04 14.75 -3.05
N HIS A 73 -1.16 14.95 -2.37
CA HIS A 73 -2.32 15.62 -2.95
C HIS A 73 -2.00 17.06 -3.39
N LEU A 74 -1.19 17.80 -2.63
CA LEU A 74 -0.72 19.14 -3.01
C LEU A 74 0.25 19.11 -4.20
N LEU A 75 0.99 18.03 -4.38
CA LEU A 75 1.93 17.84 -5.51
C LEU A 75 1.21 17.56 -6.86
N ARG A 76 -0.12 17.61 -6.90
CA ARG A 76 -0.88 17.71 -8.15
C ARG A 76 -0.64 19.03 -8.90
N ASP A 77 -0.22 20.07 -8.17
CA ASP A 77 0.16 21.34 -8.75
C ASP A 77 1.55 21.24 -9.41
N THR A 78 1.62 21.60 -10.69
CA THR A 78 2.84 21.43 -11.50
C THR A 78 3.98 22.34 -11.07
N GLU A 79 3.69 23.53 -10.54
CA GLU A 79 4.71 24.45 -10.04
C GLU A 79 5.32 23.90 -8.74
N PHE A 80 4.47 23.41 -7.84
CA PHE A 80 4.85 22.82 -6.59
C PHE A 80 5.62 21.49 -6.77
N ALA A 81 5.28 20.72 -7.81
CA ALA A 81 6.00 19.51 -8.22
C ALA A 81 7.22 19.75 -9.14
N SER A 82 7.57 21.01 -9.43
CA SER A 82 8.69 21.34 -10.32
C SER A 82 10.04 20.81 -9.80
N ILE A 83 11.01 20.63 -10.71
CA ILE A 83 12.36 20.14 -10.35
C ILE A 83 13.01 21.04 -9.29
N ASN A 84 12.85 22.36 -9.41
CA ASN A 84 13.39 23.33 -8.46
C ASN A 84 12.81 23.10 -7.05
N ASN A 85 11.49 22.95 -6.94
CA ASN A 85 10.82 22.71 -5.65
C ASN A 85 11.12 21.33 -5.06
N ARG A 86 11.32 20.30 -5.90
CA ARG A 86 11.71 18.95 -5.48
C ARG A 86 13.11 18.91 -4.89
N ARG A 87 14.08 19.61 -5.49
CA ARG A 87 15.48 19.66 -4.99
C ARG A 87 15.60 20.33 -3.62
N MET A 88 14.62 21.15 -3.24
CA MET A 88 14.58 21.83 -1.95
C MET A 88 13.95 20.98 -0.82
N SER A 89 13.35 19.83 -1.13
CA SER A 89 12.68 19.00 -0.13
C SER A 89 12.86 17.51 -0.43
N PRO A 90 13.63 16.78 0.40
CA PRO A 90 13.79 15.33 0.26
C PRO A 90 12.45 14.58 0.23
N LEU A 91 11.48 15.03 1.03
CA LEU A 91 10.15 14.41 1.06
C LEU A 91 9.37 14.66 -0.24
N ARG A 92 9.41 15.87 -0.82
CA ARG A 92 8.80 16.10 -2.14
C ARG A 92 9.48 15.27 -3.21
N SER A 93 10.81 15.21 -3.21
CA SER A 93 11.54 14.36 -4.14
C SER A 93 11.13 12.89 -3.99
N TRP A 94 11.04 12.37 -2.76
CA TRP A 94 10.59 11.02 -2.45
C TRP A 94 9.19 10.73 -3.01
N LEU A 95 8.22 11.60 -2.73
CA LEU A 95 6.84 11.42 -3.18
C LEU A 95 6.69 11.54 -4.70
N CYS A 96 7.32 12.52 -5.33
CA CYS A 96 7.27 12.67 -6.78
C CYS A 96 7.94 11.50 -7.51
N THR A 97 8.96 10.88 -6.92
CA THR A 97 9.63 9.73 -7.53
C THR A 97 8.85 8.44 -7.33
N HIS A 98 8.27 8.20 -6.15
CA HIS A 98 7.77 6.88 -5.77
C HIS A 98 6.25 6.78 -5.56
N ALA A 99 5.52 7.90 -5.46
CA ALA A 99 4.08 7.92 -5.23
C ALA A 99 3.27 8.54 -6.38
N ILE A 100 3.92 8.97 -7.47
CA ILE A 100 3.24 9.63 -8.58
C ILE A 100 2.17 8.73 -9.22
N SER A 101 2.42 7.42 -9.33
CA SER A 101 1.45 6.46 -9.86
C SER A 101 0.19 6.34 -8.98
N SER A 102 0.34 6.48 -7.66
CA SER A 102 -0.79 6.56 -6.72
C SER A 102 -1.63 7.82 -6.99
N LEU A 103 -0.97 8.97 -7.21
CA LEU A 103 -1.64 10.24 -7.50
C LEU A 103 -2.36 10.21 -8.86
N GLU A 104 -1.72 9.67 -9.90
CA GLU A 104 -2.32 9.53 -11.23
C GLU A 104 -3.58 8.65 -11.19
N LYS A 105 -3.53 7.50 -10.51
CA LYS A 105 -4.71 6.64 -10.32
C LYS A 105 -5.81 7.34 -9.54
N TYR A 106 -5.46 8.08 -8.49
CA TYR A 106 -6.43 8.87 -7.74
C TYR A 106 -7.07 9.96 -8.63
N GLN A 107 -6.30 10.66 -9.45
CA GLN A 107 -6.84 11.67 -10.38
C GLN A 107 -7.77 11.07 -11.42
N GLN A 108 -7.47 9.86 -11.92
CA GLN A 108 -8.37 9.12 -12.82
C GLN A 108 -9.70 8.78 -12.12
N LEU A 109 -9.63 8.32 -10.87
CA LEU A 109 -10.81 8.02 -10.06
C LEU A 109 -11.65 9.28 -9.77
N GLU A 110 -10.99 10.38 -9.41
CA GLU A 110 -11.62 11.68 -9.13
C GLU A 110 -12.31 12.23 -10.39
N ALA A 111 -11.66 12.15 -11.56
CA ALA A 111 -12.23 12.56 -12.84
C ALA A 111 -13.44 11.69 -13.25
N ALA A 112 -13.48 10.43 -12.80
CA ALA A 112 -14.60 9.51 -13.01
C ALA A 112 -15.68 9.59 -11.92
N GLY A 113 -15.61 10.55 -10.99
CA GLY A 113 -16.61 10.74 -9.95
C GLY A 113 -16.64 9.65 -8.88
N PHE A 114 -15.57 8.85 -8.72
CA PHE A 114 -15.48 7.71 -7.80
C PHE A 114 -16.40 6.51 -8.10
N ASP A 115 -17.17 6.54 -9.19
CA ASP A 115 -18.12 5.47 -9.56
C ASP A 115 -17.45 4.25 -10.22
N THR A 116 -16.22 4.41 -10.69
CA THR A 116 -15.49 3.37 -11.43
C THR A 116 -14.41 2.71 -10.58
N PRO A 117 -14.22 1.38 -10.69
CA PRO A 117 -13.18 0.72 -9.94
C PRO A 117 -11.80 1.00 -10.54
N LEU A 118 -10.81 1.11 -9.67
CA LEU A 118 -9.41 1.08 -10.09
C LEU A 118 -8.95 -0.35 -10.35
N ILE A 119 -8.10 -0.49 -11.36
CA ILE A 119 -7.41 -1.75 -11.66
C ILE A 119 -5.94 -1.59 -11.29
N PHE A 120 -5.46 -2.48 -10.44
CA PHE A 120 -4.05 -2.65 -10.13
C PHE A 120 -3.59 -3.98 -10.72
N GLN A 121 -2.52 -3.95 -11.50
CA GLN A 121 -2.02 -5.12 -12.22
C GLN A 121 -0.51 -5.06 -12.23
N ALA A 122 0.12 -6.11 -11.70
CA ALA A 122 1.54 -6.36 -11.84
C ALA A 122 1.81 -7.21 -13.09
N GLU A 123 3.09 -7.35 -13.45
CA GLU A 123 3.55 -8.12 -14.62
C GLU A 123 3.11 -9.60 -14.57
N THR A 124 2.89 -10.15 -13.37
CA THR A 124 2.31 -11.49 -13.20
C THR A 124 0.78 -11.44 -13.28
N PRO A 125 0.14 -12.13 -14.25
CA PRO A 125 -1.31 -12.05 -14.49
C PRO A 125 -2.19 -12.54 -13.34
N LEU A 126 -1.64 -13.34 -12.42
CA LEU A 126 -2.36 -13.91 -11.27
C LEU A 126 -2.76 -12.87 -10.20
N ARG A 127 -2.32 -11.61 -10.30
CA ARG A 127 -2.54 -10.59 -9.27
C ARG A 127 -3.17 -9.30 -9.77
N ARG A 128 -4.15 -9.42 -10.66
CA ARG A 128 -5.08 -8.32 -10.93
C ARG A 128 -5.96 -8.07 -9.70
N ILE A 129 -5.97 -6.82 -9.23
CA ILE A 129 -6.84 -6.33 -8.18
C ILE A 129 -7.79 -5.31 -8.81
N ILE A 130 -9.08 -5.49 -8.55
CA ILE A 130 -10.13 -4.52 -8.90
C ILE A 130 -10.60 -3.95 -7.57
N ALA A 131 -10.58 -2.62 -7.43
CA ALA A 131 -10.88 -1.96 -6.17
C ALA A 131 -11.86 -0.79 -6.35
N TYR A 132 -12.93 -0.81 -5.58
CA TYR A 132 -13.77 0.34 -5.32
C TYR A 132 -13.22 1.05 -4.07
N ILE A 133 -12.92 2.34 -4.21
CA ILE A 133 -12.32 3.13 -3.13
C ILE A 133 -13.43 3.93 -2.46
N ASP A 134 -13.68 3.61 -1.19
CA ASP A 134 -14.68 4.29 -0.35
C ASP A 134 -16.02 4.58 -1.06
N PRO A 135 -16.74 3.55 -1.54
CA PRO A 135 -17.99 3.74 -2.27
C PRO A 135 -19.11 4.33 -1.41
N GLU A 136 -18.96 4.29 -0.08
CA GLU A 136 -19.87 4.92 0.88
C GLU A 136 -19.53 6.40 1.16
N ASP A 137 -18.48 6.96 0.54
CA ASP A 137 -18.03 8.36 0.68
C ASP A 137 -17.84 8.80 2.15
N LYS A 138 -17.21 7.95 2.95
CA LYS A 138 -17.00 8.19 4.38
C LYS A 138 -15.74 9.00 4.68
N PHE A 139 -14.75 8.95 3.79
CA PHE A 139 -13.40 9.41 4.05
C PHE A 139 -13.03 10.66 3.24
N SER A 140 -12.09 11.45 3.75
CA SER A 140 -11.63 12.65 3.06
C SER A 140 -10.92 12.31 1.74
N VAL A 141 -10.78 13.29 0.85
CA VAL A 141 -10.04 13.13 -0.42
C VAL A 141 -8.61 12.59 -0.23
N THR A 142 -7.93 13.02 0.83
CA THR A 142 -6.57 12.55 1.16
C THR A 142 -6.55 11.14 1.75
N ASP A 143 -7.61 10.74 2.45
CA ASP A 143 -7.76 9.39 2.98
C ASP A 143 -8.10 8.38 1.87
N LYS A 144 -8.93 8.77 0.91
CA LYS A 144 -9.15 8.01 -0.33
C LYS A 144 -7.84 7.84 -1.11
N LEU A 145 -7.04 8.90 -1.24
CA LEU A 145 -5.70 8.81 -1.82
C LEU A 145 -4.78 7.86 -1.03
N SER A 146 -4.89 7.84 0.30
CA SER A 146 -4.16 6.90 1.16
C SER A 146 -4.57 5.44 0.89
N GLN A 147 -5.86 5.15 0.69
CA GLN A 147 -6.34 3.82 0.29
C GLN A 147 -5.79 3.42 -1.10
N VAL A 148 -5.87 4.32 -2.09
CA VAL A 148 -5.29 4.10 -3.43
C VAL A 148 -3.80 3.80 -3.34
N ASN A 149 -3.06 4.58 -2.55
CA ASN A 149 -1.64 4.41 -2.36
C ASN A 149 -1.28 3.04 -1.76
N THR A 150 -2.06 2.59 -0.78
CA THR A 150 -1.88 1.27 -0.13
C THR A 150 -1.97 0.14 -1.15
N LEU A 151 -2.96 0.18 -2.03
CA LEU A 151 -3.14 -0.82 -3.10
C LEU A 151 -2.07 -0.69 -4.21
N GLN A 152 -1.66 0.53 -4.54
CA GLN A 152 -0.56 0.76 -5.49
C GLN A 152 0.75 0.13 -4.99
N GLN A 153 1.01 0.17 -3.69
CA GLN A 153 2.22 -0.44 -3.13
C GLN A 153 2.18 -1.96 -3.20
N MET A 154 1.01 -2.59 -3.12
CA MET A 154 0.88 -4.03 -3.37
C MET A 154 1.31 -4.38 -4.80
N GLN A 155 0.91 -3.55 -5.78
CA GLN A 155 1.35 -3.70 -7.17
C GLN A 155 2.87 -3.52 -7.30
N ASN A 156 3.45 -2.52 -6.62
CA ASN A 156 4.89 -2.26 -6.64
C ASN A 156 5.68 -3.44 -6.05
N ILE A 157 5.25 -4.00 -4.91
CA ILE A 157 5.87 -5.22 -4.34
C ILE A 157 5.83 -6.37 -5.35
N ALA A 158 4.70 -6.58 -6.02
CA ALA A 158 4.54 -7.65 -7.00
C ALA A 158 5.35 -7.44 -8.30
N SER A 159 5.94 -6.26 -8.52
CA SER A 159 6.80 -5.99 -9.68
C SER A 159 8.23 -6.51 -9.53
N TYR A 160 8.64 -6.95 -8.33
CA TYR A 160 10.00 -7.41 -8.07
C TYR A 160 10.24 -8.86 -8.52
N GLY A 161 11.19 -9.04 -9.44
CA GLY A 161 11.54 -10.34 -10.01
C GLY A 161 11.98 -11.39 -8.98
N PHE A 162 12.68 -10.99 -7.91
CA PHE A 162 13.12 -11.91 -6.86
C PHE A 162 11.97 -12.51 -6.04
N LEU A 163 10.78 -11.89 -6.05
CA LEU A 163 9.56 -12.42 -5.42
C LEU A 163 8.71 -13.26 -6.38
N ARG A 164 8.91 -13.11 -7.70
CA ARG A 164 8.05 -13.68 -8.75
C ARG A 164 7.76 -15.16 -8.55
N LYS A 165 8.79 -15.98 -8.34
CA LYS A 165 8.63 -17.43 -8.17
C LYS A 165 7.72 -17.78 -7.00
N ARG A 166 7.88 -17.12 -5.84
CA ARG A 166 7.04 -17.37 -4.66
C ARG A 166 5.63 -16.83 -4.84
N LEU A 167 5.48 -15.70 -5.53
CA LEU A 167 4.18 -15.11 -5.86
C LEU A 167 3.37 -16.00 -6.82
N GLU A 168 4.00 -16.60 -7.83
CA GLU A 168 3.40 -17.51 -8.81
C GLU A 168 3.09 -18.90 -8.21
N ALA A 169 3.92 -19.36 -7.26
CA ALA A 169 3.73 -20.64 -6.55
C ALA A 169 2.72 -20.58 -5.38
N TYR A 170 2.07 -19.43 -5.16
CA TYR A 170 1.18 -19.20 -4.00
C TYR A 170 1.86 -19.46 -2.65
N ASP A 171 3.15 -19.13 -2.53
CA ASP A 171 3.95 -19.27 -1.30
C ASP A 171 4.26 -17.92 -0.63
N LEU A 172 4.01 -16.81 -1.35
CA LEU A 172 4.11 -15.45 -0.82
C LEU A 172 2.83 -14.68 -1.08
N HIS A 173 2.30 -14.01 -0.07
CA HIS A 173 0.99 -13.38 -0.08
C HIS A 173 1.11 -11.92 0.31
N ILE A 174 0.46 -11.04 -0.47
CA ILE A 174 0.48 -9.60 -0.24
C ILE A 174 -0.92 -9.17 0.15
N HIS A 175 -1.01 -8.46 1.26
CA HIS A 175 -2.24 -7.98 1.90
C HIS A 175 -2.20 -6.47 2.06
N ALA A 176 -3.37 -5.85 2.18
CA ALA A 176 -3.49 -4.45 2.53
C ALA A 176 -4.36 -4.29 3.78
N LEU A 177 -3.80 -3.59 4.76
CA LEU A 177 -4.52 -3.03 5.90
C LEU A 177 -4.57 -1.52 5.77
N TRP A 178 -5.66 -0.93 6.23
CA TRP A 178 -5.81 0.52 6.30
C TRP A 178 -6.39 0.89 7.65
N PHE A 179 -5.69 1.75 8.40
CA PHE A 179 -6.04 2.11 9.77
C PHE A 179 -6.68 3.49 9.84
N ASP A 180 -7.89 3.58 10.39
CA ASP A 180 -8.45 4.88 10.72
C ASP A 180 -7.92 5.34 12.09
N ILE A 181 -7.03 6.34 12.09
CA ILE A 181 -6.44 6.87 13.32
C ILE A 181 -7.44 7.60 14.21
N TYR A 182 -8.59 8.02 13.68
CA TYR A 182 -9.59 8.79 14.42
C TYR A 182 -10.49 7.89 15.26
N THR A 183 -10.93 6.77 14.67
CA THR A 183 -11.81 5.80 15.33
C THR A 183 -11.01 4.67 15.99
N GLY A 184 -9.84 4.35 15.47
CA GLY A 184 -9.06 3.17 15.84
C GLY A 184 -9.41 1.92 15.03
N ASP A 185 -10.29 2.04 14.04
CA ASP A 185 -10.76 0.91 13.24
C ASP A 185 -9.70 0.44 12.24
N ILE A 186 -9.62 -0.87 12.05
CA ILE A 186 -8.75 -1.50 11.07
C ILE A 186 -9.60 -2.00 9.93
N TYR A 187 -9.21 -1.68 8.70
CA TYR A 187 -9.83 -2.15 7.48
C TYR A 187 -8.90 -3.11 6.76
N TYR A 188 -9.44 -4.23 6.28
CA TYR A 188 -8.76 -5.17 5.39
C TYR A 188 -9.27 -5.01 3.96
N PHE A 189 -8.37 -5.04 2.97
CA PHE A 189 -8.81 -5.08 1.58
C PHE A 189 -9.30 -6.49 1.21
N SER A 190 -10.62 -6.68 1.19
CA SER A 190 -11.26 -7.92 0.75
C SER A 190 -11.24 -8.00 -0.78
N ARG A 191 -10.64 -9.06 -1.33
CA ARG A 191 -10.67 -9.37 -2.77
C ARG A 191 -12.05 -9.81 -3.21
N GLN A 192 -12.79 -10.51 -2.35
CA GLN A 192 -14.18 -10.91 -2.62
C GLN A 192 -15.08 -9.68 -2.74
N SER A 193 -14.98 -8.74 -1.80
CA SER A 193 -15.79 -7.52 -1.77
C SER A 193 -15.23 -6.41 -2.67
N LYS A 194 -13.98 -6.54 -3.13
CA LYS A 194 -13.26 -5.56 -3.98
C LYS A 194 -13.15 -4.17 -3.33
N LYS A 195 -13.10 -4.10 -2.00
CA LYS A 195 -13.00 -2.85 -1.24
C LYS A 195 -12.36 -3.09 0.13
N PHE A 196 -11.97 -2.00 0.78
CA PHE A 196 -11.63 -2.03 2.20
C PHE A 196 -12.90 -2.31 3.02
N VAL A 197 -12.83 -3.33 3.88
CA VAL A 197 -13.90 -3.74 4.80
C VAL A 197 -13.35 -3.64 6.21
N GLU A 198 -14.09 -2.99 7.09
CA GLU A 198 -13.76 -2.90 8.51
C GLU A 198 -13.69 -4.30 9.11
N ILE A 199 -12.67 -4.59 9.91
CA ILE A 199 -12.53 -5.86 10.61
C ILE A 199 -13.32 -5.75 11.91
N ASN A 200 -14.31 -6.62 12.10
CA ASN A 200 -15.11 -6.68 13.33
C ASN A 200 -15.54 -8.11 13.66
N GLU A 201 -16.16 -8.29 14.83
CA GLU A 201 -16.58 -9.59 15.35
C GLU A 201 -17.53 -10.35 14.41
N ASP A 202 -18.33 -9.63 13.61
CA ASP A 202 -19.31 -10.23 12.70
C ASP A 202 -18.71 -10.79 11.40
N ASN A 203 -17.50 -10.33 11.03
CA ASN A 203 -16.90 -10.64 9.74
C ASN A 203 -15.48 -11.24 9.80
N VAL A 204 -14.82 -11.21 10.96
CA VAL A 204 -13.43 -11.66 11.08
C VAL A 204 -13.24 -13.11 10.62
N ASP A 205 -14.14 -14.02 10.98
CA ASP A 205 -14.06 -15.43 10.57
C ASP A 205 -14.14 -15.58 9.05
N LYS A 206 -15.03 -14.81 8.41
CA LYS A 206 -15.18 -14.81 6.94
C LYS A 206 -13.94 -14.23 6.25
N LEU A 207 -13.33 -13.20 6.83
CA LEU A 207 -12.09 -12.62 6.32
C LEU A 207 -10.92 -13.60 6.48
N VAL A 208 -10.86 -14.34 7.58
CA VAL A 208 -9.85 -15.40 7.79
C VAL A 208 -10.04 -16.56 6.81
N GLU A 209 -11.28 -16.97 6.56
CA GLU A 209 -11.60 -17.94 5.50
C GLU A 209 -11.21 -17.43 4.11
N GLU A 210 -11.49 -16.15 3.81
CA GLU A 210 -11.06 -15.50 2.57
C GLU A 210 -9.55 -15.56 2.43
N VAL A 211 -8.81 -15.23 3.49
CA VAL A 211 -7.35 -15.29 3.51
C VAL A 211 -6.90 -16.72 3.23
N SER A 212 -7.45 -17.71 3.92
CA SER A 212 -7.10 -19.12 3.72
C SER A 212 -7.42 -19.60 2.30
N LYS A 213 -8.52 -19.13 1.70
CA LYS A 213 -8.93 -19.55 0.35
C LYS A 213 -8.10 -18.95 -0.78
N TYR A 214 -7.67 -17.70 -0.63
CA TYR A 214 -6.88 -17.01 -1.66
C TYR A 214 -5.37 -17.15 -1.45
N TYR A 215 -4.95 -17.60 -0.27
CA TYR A 215 -3.56 -17.54 0.19
C TYR A 215 -3.10 -18.77 1.01
N CYS A 216 -3.79 -19.92 0.95
CA CYS A 216 -3.30 -21.23 1.40
C CYS A 216 -3.54 -22.31 0.33
#